data_AF-A0A1V5G1V1-F1
#
_entry.id   AF-A0A1V5G1V1-F1
#
_cell.length_a   1.000
_cell.length_b   1.000
_cell.length_c   1.000
_cell.angle_alpha   90.00
_cell.angle_beta   90.00
_cell.angle_gamma   90.00
#
_symmetry.space_group_name_H-M   'P 1'
#
loop_
_entity.id
_entity.type
_entity.pdbx_description
1 polymer ?
#
loop_
_entity_poly.entity_id
_entity_poly.type
_entity_poly.pdbx_seq_one_letter_code
_entity_poly.pdbx_strand_id
1 'polypeptide(L)'
;MAIQRNVQQQAADTRAKIKRAASIGATMPQWLRLPLESHALSPQGGLLVQYCLIEEQEGYLHSGIWLTDSLEFWEFEVMVSYGSQQTINVEEFTNATASHPVTARLPGTGPSFGHLACQVLRETRDA
;
A
#
# COMPACT_ATOMS: atom_id res chain seq x y z
N MET A 1 1.33 11.10 30.50
CA MET A 1 0.24 10.37 29.83
C MET A 1 -0.21 10.96 28.48
N ALA A 2 0.20 12.17 28.07
CA ALA A 2 -0.18 12.74 26.77
C ALA A 2 0.44 12.04 25.54
N ILE A 3 1.69 11.56 25.67
CA ILE A 3 2.46 10.95 24.57
C ILE A 3 1.84 9.61 24.12
N GLN A 4 1.40 8.78 25.06
CA GLN A 4 0.74 7.50 24.75
C GLN A 4 -0.57 7.68 23.97
N ARG A 5 -1.36 8.70 24.32
CA ARG A 5 -2.64 8.98 23.65
C ARG A 5 -2.43 9.41 22.19
N ASN A 6 -1.35 10.16 21.91
CA ASN A 6 -0.97 10.56 20.56
C ASN A 6 -0.51 9.35 19.71
N VAL A 7 0.35 8.49 20.27
CA VAL A 7 0.86 7.30 19.56
C VAL A 7 -0.27 6.31 19.20
N GLN A 8 -1.23 6.11 20.11
CA GLN A 8 -2.40 5.26 19.82
C GLN A 8 -3.28 5.84 18.72
N GLN A 9 -3.51 7.16 18.73
CA GLN A 9 -4.26 7.84 17.69
C GLN A 9 -3.57 7.72 16.32
N GLN A 10 -2.25 7.95 16.27
CA GLN A 10 -1.47 7.83 15.05
C GLN A 10 -1.52 6.40 14.47
N ALA A 11 -1.45 5.37 15.32
CA ALA A 11 -1.59 3.99 14.90
C ALA A 11 -2.99 3.68 14.35
N ALA A 12 -4.04 4.18 15.00
CA ALA A 12 -5.41 4.05 14.52
C ALA A 12 -5.62 4.75 13.17
N ASP A 13 -5.11 5.97 13.02
CA ASP A 13 -5.20 6.74 11.77
C ASP A 13 -4.43 6.06 10.63
N THR A 14 -3.25 5.51 10.93
CA THR A 14 -2.44 4.75 9.97
C THR A 14 -3.18 3.49 9.52
N ARG A 15 -3.74 2.73 10.47
CA ARG A 15 -4.55 1.55 10.17
C ARG A 15 -5.78 1.90 9.33
N ALA A 16 -6.44 3.03 9.61
CA ALA A 16 -7.56 3.52 8.81
C ALA A 16 -7.15 3.94 7.38
N LYS A 17 -5.94 4.51 7.20
CA LYS A 17 -5.37 4.78 5.86
C LYS A 17 -5.10 3.48 5.11
N ILE A 18 -4.51 2.48 5.75
CA ILE A 18 -4.26 1.15 5.16
C ILE A 18 -5.57 0.50 4.72
N LYS A 19 -6.61 0.53 5.56
CA LYS A 19 -7.93 -0.03 5.18
C LYS A 19 -8.58 0.69 4.00
N ARG A 20 -8.39 2.01 3.87
CA ARG A 20 -8.86 2.76 2.70
C ARG A 20 -8.08 2.38 1.44
N ALA A 21 -6.75 2.30 1.53
CA ALA A 21 -5.93 1.81 0.42
C ALA A 21 -6.35 0.40 0.00
N ALA A 22 -6.59 -0.49 0.95
CA ALA A 22 -7.07 -1.85 0.70
C ALA A 22 -8.38 -1.87 -0.09
N SER A 23 -9.35 -1.00 0.27
CA SER A 23 -10.62 -0.91 -0.45
C SER A 23 -10.46 -0.45 -1.90
N ILE A 24 -9.47 0.42 -2.18
CA ILE A 24 -9.16 0.86 -3.55
C ILE A 24 -8.54 -0.31 -4.32
N GLY A 25 -7.53 -0.96 -3.74
CA GLY A 25 -6.89 -2.14 -4.33
C GLY A 25 -7.85 -3.31 -4.57
N ALA A 26 -8.87 -3.47 -3.72
CA ALA A 26 -9.88 -4.51 -3.87
C ALA A 26 -10.74 -4.36 -5.13
N THR A 27 -10.90 -3.15 -5.67
CA THR A 27 -11.56 -2.95 -6.97
C THR A 27 -10.72 -3.43 -8.15
N MET A 28 -9.45 -3.73 -7.89
CA MET A 28 -8.44 -4.22 -8.83
C MET A 28 -8.34 -3.39 -10.11
N PRO A 29 -7.99 -2.10 -9.98
CA PRO A 29 -7.89 -1.23 -11.14
C PRO A 29 -6.78 -1.68 -12.09
N GLN A 30 -6.96 -1.46 -13.39
CA GLN A 30 -6.01 -1.93 -14.42
C GLN A 30 -4.59 -1.42 -14.19
N TRP A 31 -4.44 -0.18 -13.72
CA TRP A 31 -3.14 0.42 -13.42
C TRP A 31 -2.37 -0.31 -12.32
N LEU A 32 -3.05 -1.03 -11.43
CA LEU A 32 -2.42 -1.86 -10.39
C LEU A 32 -2.24 -3.30 -10.86
N ARG A 33 -3.23 -3.81 -11.58
CA ARG A 33 -3.26 -5.20 -12.05
C ARG A 33 -2.12 -5.50 -13.02
N LEU A 34 -1.90 -4.64 -14.02
CA LEU A 34 -0.91 -4.89 -15.07
C LEU A 34 0.53 -4.96 -14.51
N PRO A 35 0.98 -4.03 -13.64
CA PRO A 35 2.31 -4.13 -13.03
C PRO A 35 2.47 -5.34 -12.10
N LEU A 36 1.41 -5.75 -11.39
CA LEU A 36 1.45 -6.96 -10.56
C LEU A 36 1.66 -8.21 -11.41
N GLU A 37 0.86 -8.37 -12.46
CA GLU A 37 0.95 -9.53 -13.36
C GLU A 37 2.30 -9.58 -14.10
N SER A 38 2.87 -8.43 -14.48
CA SER A 38 4.19 -8.38 -15.15
C SER A 38 5.35 -8.81 -14.24
N HIS A 39 5.19 -8.72 -12.92
CA HIS A 39 6.15 -9.18 -11.92
C HIS A 39 5.81 -10.56 -11.34
N ALA A 40 4.91 -11.31 -12.01
CA ALA A 40 4.42 -12.61 -11.54
C ALA A 40 3.78 -12.57 -10.14
N LEU A 41 3.29 -11.40 -9.72
CA LEU A 41 2.54 -11.24 -8.47
C LEU A 41 1.05 -11.45 -8.74
N SER A 42 0.40 -12.21 -7.87
CA SER A 42 -1.04 -12.41 -7.97
C SER A 42 -1.77 -11.17 -7.44
N PRO A 43 -2.69 -10.56 -8.20
CA PRO A 43 -3.52 -9.48 -7.70
C PRO A 43 -4.43 -9.88 -6.53
N GLN A 44 -4.73 -11.17 -6.40
CA GLN A 44 -5.47 -11.72 -5.25
C GLN A 44 -4.55 -12.11 -4.08
N GLY A 45 -3.24 -12.26 -4.34
CA GLY A 45 -2.24 -12.71 -3.38
C GLY A 45 -1.60 -11.58 -2.57
N GLY A 46 -2.35 -10.50 -2.32
CA GLY A 46 -1.86 -9.37 -1.54
C GLY A 46 -2.92 -8.31 -1.23
N LEU A 47 -2.45 -7.14 -0.80
CA LEU A 47 -3.24 -6.03 -0.34
C LEU A 47 -2.57 -4.70 -0.65
N LEU A 48 -3.32 -3.72 -1.15
CA LEU A 48 -2.84 -2.35 -1.27
C LEU A 48 -2.82 -1.70 0.12
N VAL A 49 -1.64 -1.40 0.66
CA VAL A 49 -1.49 -0.90 2.04
C VAL A 49 -1.17 0.59 2.11
N GLN A 50 -0.71 1.17 1.02
CA GLN A 50 -0.56 2.61 0.84
C GLN A 50 -0.97 2.98 -0.58
N TYR A 51 -1.64 4.13 -0.70
CA TYR A 51 -2.07 4.65 -1.99
C TYR A 51 -2.05 6.17 -1.97
N CYS A 52 -1.52 6.76 -3.03
CA CYS A 52 -1.52 8.18 -3.32
C CYS A 52 -1.87 8.39 -4.80
N LEU A 53 -2.55 9.49 -5.08
CA LEU A 53 -2.89 9.91 -6.43
C LEU A 53 -2.40 11.35 -6.58
N ILE A 54 -1.58 11.59 -7.59
CA ILE A 54 -1.05 12.91 -7.91
C ILE A 54 -1.47 13.27 -9.33
N GLU A 55 -1.99 14.47 -9.51
CA GLU A 55 -2.31 15.02 -10.83
C GLU A 55 -1.03 15.56 -11.45
N GLU A 56 -0.65 15.01 -12.59
CA GLU A 56 0.55 15.39 -13.35
C GLU A 56 0.15 15.98 -14.71
N GLN A 57 1.10 16.54 -15.45
CA GLN A 57 0.80 17.20 -16.73
C GLN A 57 0.23 16.23 -17.78
N GLU A 58 0.69 14.98 -17.77
CA GLU A 58 0.37 13.97 -18.78
C GLU A 58 -0.74 13.00 -18.34
N GLY A 59 -1.13 13.03 -17.06
CA GLY A 59 -2.04 12.06 -16.50
C GLY A 59 -2.13 12.08 -14.98
N TYR A 60 -2.60 10.97 -14.43
CA TYR A 60 -2.61 10.67 -13.02
C TYR A 60 -1.44 9.76 -12.68
N LEU A 61 -0.60 10.18 -11.73
CA LEU A 61 0.40 9.31 -11.12
C LEU A 61 -0.23 8.57 -9.94
N HIS A 62 -0.40 7.26 -10.11
CA HIS A 62 -0.83 6.34 -9.06
C HIS A 62 0.40 5.75 -8.38
N SER A 63 0.62 6.08 -7.11
CA SER A 63 1.72 5.52 -6.33
C SER A 63 1.23 4.84 -5.07
N GLY A 64 2.01 3.88 -4.58
CA GLY A 64 1.60 3.13 -3.40
C GLY A 64 2.50 1.97 -3.07
N ILE A 65 2.02 1.17 -2.11
CA ILE A 65 2.71 -0.02 -1.64
C ILE A 65 1.73 -1.19 -1.66
N TRP A 66 2.10 -2.22 -2.39
CA TRP A 66 1.44 -3.52 -2.39
C TRP A 66 2.14 -4.47 -1.41
N LEU A 67 1.38 -5.06 -0.49
CA LEU A 67 1.85 -6.08 0.43
C LEU A 67 1.38 -7.46 -0.04
N THR A 68 2.31 -8.37 -0.32
CA THR A 68 1.97 -9.75 -0.71
C THR A 68 1.60 -10.62 0.49
N ASP A 69 0.96 -11.75 0.25
CA ASP A 69 0.69 -12.77 1.27
C ASP A 69 1.99 -13.35 1.87
N SER A 70 3.09 -13.31 1.12
CA SER A 70 4.44 -13.66 1.58
C SER A 70 5.09 -12.57 2.45
N LEU A 71 4.36 -11.49 2.75
CA LEU A 71 4.81 -10.34 3.54
C LEU A 71 5.94 -9.53 2.87
N GLU A 72 5.93 -9.48 1.55
CA GLU A 72 6.83 -8.62 0.78
C GLU A 72 6.13 -7.30 0.42
N PHE A 73 6.85 -6.20 0.58
CA PHE A 73 6.37 -4.86 0.24
C PHE A 73 6.90 -4.47 -1.12
N TRP A 74 6.01 -4.10 -2.02
CA TRP A 74 6.31 -3.68 -3.39
C TRP A 74 5.85 -2.24 -3.57
N GLU A 75 6.80 -1.33 -3.73
CA GLU A 75 6.55 0.06 -4.07
C GLU A 75 6.31 0.17 -5.57
N PHE A 76 5.32 0.98 -5.95
CA PHE A 76 5.01 1.22 -7.34
C PHE A 76 4.66 2.69 -7.61
N GLU A 77 4.94 3.11 -8.83
CA GLU A 77 4.55 4.38 -9.42
C GLU A 77 4.11 4.14 -10.86
N VAL A 78 2.85 4.43 -11.17
CA VAL A 78 2.22 4.12 -12.46
C VAL A 78 1.50 5.36 -12.98
N MET A 79 1.93 5.85 -14.14
CA MET A 79 1.32 6.97 -14.82
C MET A 79 0.16 6.50 -15.72
N VAL A 80 -1.00 7.15 -15.59
CA VAL A 80 -2.22 6.81 -16.34
C VAL A 80 -2.76 8.04 -17.05
N SER A 81 -3.07 7.93 -18.35
CA SER A 81 -3.57 9.07 -19.14
C SER A 81 -4.94 9.57 -18.66
N TYR A 82 -5.12 10.90 -18.59
CA TYR A 82 -6.42 11.52 -18.28
C TYR A 82 -7.54 11.07 -19.22
N GLY A 83 -7.24 10.98 -20.52
CA GLY A 83 -8.24 10.74 -21.55
C GLY A 83 -8.60 9.27 -21.72
N SER A 84 -7.58 8.43 -21.92
CA SER A 84 -7.79 7.00 -22.24
C SER A 84 -7.88 6.11 -21.01
N GLN A 85 -7.50 6.60 -19.83
CA GLN A 85 -7.31 5.80 -18.61
C GLN A 85 -6.37 4.60 -18.79
N GLN A 86 -5.55 4.62 -19.84
CA GLN A 86 -4.54 3.59 -20.09
C GLN A 86 -3.25 3.95 -19.37
N THR A 87 -2.55 2.93 -18.90
CA THR A 87 -1.19 3.06 -18.38
C THR A 87 -0.28 3.62 -19.48
N ILE A 88 0.30 4.78 -19.21
CA ILE A 88 1.31 5.41 -20.05
C ILE A 88 2.67 4.76 -19.74
N ASN A 89 3.01 4.70 -18.45
CA ASN A 89 4.31 4.23 -17.99
C ASN A 89 4.22 3.63 -16.58
N VAL A 90 5.13 2.69 -16.29
CA VAL A 90 5.43 2.23 -14.93
C VAL A 90 6.80 2.81 -14.57
N GLU A 91 6.80 3.85 -13.74
CA GLU A 91 8.02 4.57 -13.35
C GLU A 91 8.81 3.79 -12.32
N GLU A 92 8.11 3.17 -11.36
CA GLU A 92 8.71 2.35 -10.33
C GLU A 92 7.86 1.10 -10.10
N PHE A 93 8.53 -0.03 -9.93
CA PHE A 93 7.94 -1.25 -9.40
C PHE A 93 9.04 -2.10 -8.76
N THR A 94 9.25 -1.94 -7.47
CA THR A 94 10.41 -2.52 -6.78
C THR A 94 10.04 -3.17 -5.46
N ASN A 95 10.78 -4.21 -5.08
CA ASN A 95 10.63 -4.82 -3.78
C ASN A 95 11.31 -3.93 -2.73
N ALA A 96 10.48 -3.23 -1.95
CA ALA A 96 10.87 -2.32 -0.88
C ALA A 96 10.76 -2.99 0.52
N THR A 97 10.70 -4.32 0.61
CA THR A 97 10.53 -5.04 1.90
C THR A 97 11.54 -4.61 2.96
N ALA A 98 12.81 -4.41 2.57
CA ALA A 98 13.86 -3.96 3.48
C ALA A 98 13.61 -2.56 4.06
N SER A 99 12.87 -1.71 3.34
CA SER A 99 12.51 -0.35 3.75
C SER A 99 11.32 -0.30 4.71
N HIS A 100 10.58 -1.41 4.87
CA HIS A 100 9.34 -1.49 5.67
C HIS A 100 9.47 -2.47 6.84
N PRO A 101 10.22 -2.12 7.90
CA PRO A 101 10.41 -3.00 9.04
C PRO A 101 9.09 -3.32 9.75
N VAL A 102 8.90 -4.59 10.10
CA VAL A 102 7.69 -5.11 10.77
C VAL A 102 7.95 -5.24 12.27
N THR A 103 7.75 -4.16 13.02
CA THR A 103 8.03 -4.09 14.47
C THR A 103 6.75 -3.82 15.26
N ALA A 104 6.38 -4.76 16.14
CA ALA A 104 5.14 -4.69 16.92
C ALA A 104 5.11 -3.56 17.95
N ARG A 105 6.25 -3.26 18.58
CA ARG A 105 6.44 -2.12 19.48
C ARG A 105 7.88 -1.68 19.48
N LEU A 106 8.09 -0.37 19.36
CA LEU A 106 9.32 0.27 19.77
C LEU A 106 9.05 1.05 21.07
N PRO A 107 10.00 1.11 22.01
CA PRO A 107 9.83 1.97 23.18
C PRO A 107 9.59 3.43 22.77
N GLY A 108 8.46 4.00 23.16
CA GLY A 108 8.12 5.40 22.88
C GLY A 108 7.57 5.72 21.48
N THR A 109 7.54 4.75 20.56
CA THR A 109 7.00 4.89 19.20
C THR A 109 6.07 3.71 18.92
N GLY A 110 4.90 3.94 18.35
CA GLY A 110 3.86 2.91 18.18
C GLY A 110 4.29 1.72 17.32
N PRO A 111 3.37 0.80 16.98
CA PRO A 111 3.64 -0.21 15.97
C PRO A 111 4.09 0.44 14.65
N SER A 112 5.02 -0.20 13.95
CA SER A 112 5.47 0.29 12.64
C SER A 112 4.37 0.19 11.59
N PHE A 113 4.51 0.95 10.50
CA PHE A 113 3.64 0.82 9.33
C PHE A 113 3.57 -0.63 8.83
N GLY A 114 4.72 -1.29 8.65
CA GLY A 114 4.78 -2.70 8.24
C GLY A 114 4.04 -3.64 9.18
N HIS A 115 4.10 -3.41 10.50
CA HIS A 115 3.33 -4.20 11.47
C HIS A 115 1.82 -4.01 11.30
N LEU A 116 1.36 -2.76 11.16
CA LEU A 116 -0.05 -2.46 10.95
C LEU A 116 -0.55 -3.00 9.60
N ALA A 117 0.26 -2.93 8.56
CA ALA A 117 -0.04 -3.46 7.23
C ALA A 117 -0.25 -4.98 7.26
N CYS A 118 0.68 -5.72 7.88
CA CYS A 118 0.56 -7.17 8.09
C CYS A 118 -0.68 -7.53 8.92
N GLN A 119 -1.02 -6.71 9.92
CA GLN A 119 -2.23 -6.92 10.72
C GLN A 119 -3.50 -6.78 9.87
N VAL A 120 -3.60 -5.73 9.05
CA VAL A 120 -4.77 -5.52 8.18
C VAL A 120 -4.87 -6.62 7.11
N LEU A 121 -3.75 -7.08 6.56
CA LEU A 121 -3.73 -8.22 5.64
C LEU A 121 -4.37 -9.45 6.27
N ARG A 122 -3.94 -9.83 7.48
CA ARG A 122 -4.52 -10.98 8.22
C ARG A 122 -6.02 -10.80 8.46
N GLU A 123 -6.42 -9.63 8.95
CA GLU A 123 -7.84 -9.31 9.17
C GLU A 123 -8.69 -9.42 7.89
N THR A 124 -8.10 -9.15 6.72
CA THR A 124 -8.81 -9.21 5.43
C THR A 124 -8.86 -10.64 4.87
N ARG A 125 -7.98 -11.54 5.31
CA ARG A 125 -7.97 -12.95 4.90
C ARG A 125 -8.85 -13.82 5.80
N ASP A 126 -9.00 -13.44 7.06
CA ASP A 126 -9.83 -14.13 8.04
C ASP A 126 -11.31 -13.69 8.03
N ALA A 127 -11.68 -12.70 7.20
CA ALA A 127 -13.03 -12.15 7.07
C ALA A 127 -13.78 -12.74 5.88
#